data_AF-A0A323UN31-F1
#
_entry.id   AF-A0A323UN31-F1
#
_cell.length_a   1.000
_cell.length_b   1.000
_cell.length_c   1.000
_cell.angle_alpha   90.00
_cell.angle_beta   90.00
_cell.angle_gamma   90.00
#
_symmetry.space_group_name_H-M   'P 1'
#
loop_
_entity.id
_entity.type
_entity.pdbx_description
1 polymer ?
#
loop_
_entity_poly.entity_id
_entity_poly.type
_entity_poly.pdbx_seq_one_letter_code
_entity_poly.pdbx_strand_id
1 'polypeptide(L)'
;MQTGNQVGFVRIAAGEVRVMDDVFGVEFRCLEGRIWLTQYGDDRDVVLEGGRGFVPASAAVVVVSSSRGALLSLSRPVERLRTDPRPWWRRALSVFDPRGGGAMTRALQGRQPASSAAFGPLSES
;
A
#
# COMPACT_ATOMS: atom_id res chain seq x y z
N MET A 1 23.63 -2.50 -4.85
CA MET A 1 22.33 -2.93 -4.29
C MET A 1 21.82 -1.76 -3.46
N GLN A 2 20.96 -0.90 -4.04
CA GLN A 2 20.45 0.28 -3.31
C GLN A 2 19.32 -0.19 -2.39
N THR A 3 19.59 -0.17 -1.08
CA THR A 3 18.61 -0.38 -0.03
C THR A 3 17.70 0.86 -0.04
N GLY A 4 16.44 0.73 -0.47
CA GLY A 4 15.44 1.75 -0.20
C GLY A 4 15.38 2.00 1.31
N ASN A 5 15.05 3.22 1.74
CA ASN A 5 14.98 3.51 3.17
C ASN A 5 13.86 2.63 3.75
N GLN A 6 14.24 1.62 4.52
CA GLN A 6 13.30 0.61 4.99
C GLN A 6 12.41 1.23 6.07
N VAL A 7 11.10 1.16 5.88
CA VAL A 7 10.10 1.70 6.81
C VAL A 7 9.82 0.68 7.92
N GLY A 8 9.82 -0.61 7.59
CA GLY A 8 9.65 -1.67 8.60
C GLY A 8 9.28 -3.03 8.02
N PHE A 9 8.91 -3.94 8.92
CA PHE A 9 8.32 -5.22 8.56
C PHE A 9 6.91 -5.32 9.14
N VAL A 10 6.04 -6.00 8.40
CA VAL A 10 4.65 -6.21 8.81
C VAL A 10 4.31 -7.68 8.62
N ARG A 11 3.91 -8.33 9.71
CA ARG A 11 3.33 -9.66 9.65
C ARG A 11 1.81 -9.54 9.55
N ILE A 12 1.24 -10.27 8.60
CA ILE A 12 -0.20 -10.47 8.42
C ILE A 12 -0.47 -11.93 8.76
N ALA A 13 -1.30 -12.19 9.77
CA ALA A 13 -1.66 -13.54 10.17
C ALA A 13 -2.61 -14.20 9.16
N ALA A 14 -2.77 -15.52 9.24
CA ALA A 14 -3.75 -16.23 8.43
C ALA A 14 -5.18 -15.77 8.78
N GLY A 15 -5.96 -15.41 7.77
CA GLY A 15 -7.30 -14.85 7.91
C GLY A 15 -7.32 -13.37 8.32
N GLU A 16 -6.16 -12.73 8.55
CA GLU A 16 -6.11 -11.33 8.96
C GLU A 16 -6.40 -10.39 7.78
N VAL A 17 -7.13 -9.33 8.09
CA VAL A 17 -7.32 -8.16 7.23
C VAL A 17 -6.82 -6.93 7.98
N ARG A 18 -5.91 -6.18 7.36
CA ARG A 18 -5.32 -4.96 7.94
C ARG A 18 -5.48 -3.80 6.96
N VAL A 19 -5.98 -2.68 7.46
CA VAL A 19 -6.01 -1.42 6.72
C VAL A 19 -4.70 -0.68 6.99
N MET A 20 -4.04 -0.23 5.93
CA MET A 20 -2.79 0.53 6.01
C MET A 20 -2.97 1.88 5.34
N ASP A 21 -2.64 2.96 6.05
CA ASP A 21 -2.69 4.34 5.58
C ASP A 21 -1.28 4.93 5.37
N ASP A 22 -1.20 6.11 4.74
CA ASP A 22 0.04 6.77 4.33
C ASP A 22 1.03 5.88 3.55
N VAL A 23 0.49 4.93 2.78
CA VAL A 23 1.30 3.95 2.02
C VAL A 23 1.57 4.36 0.57
N PHE A 24 1.23 5.61 0.22
CA PHE A 24 1.52 6.13 -1.12
C PHE A 24 3.03 6.15 -1.37
N GLY A 25 3.46 5.55 -2.48
CA GLY A 25 4.88 5.44 -2.83
C GLY A 25 5.68 4.46 -1.97
N VAL A 26 5.07 3.73 -1.03
CA VAL A 26 5.74 2.67 -0.27
C VAL A 26 5.78 1.38 -1.10
N GLU A 27 6.96 0.78 -1.26
CA GLU A 27 7.10 -0.56 -1.83
C GLU A 27 6.71 -1.60 -0.78
N PHE A 28 5.68 -2.37 -1.09
CA PHE A 28 5.32 -3.60 -0.41
C PHE A 28 6.12 -4.73 -1.06
N ARG A 29 7.02 -5.37 -0.31
CA ARG A 29 7.69 -6.58 -0.74
C ARG A 29 7.22 -7.75 0.11
N CYS A 30 6.58 -8.74 -0.52
CA CYS A 30 6.23 -9.98 0.14
C CYS A 30 7.49 -10.84 0.23
N LEU A 31 7.94 -11.12 1.45
CA LEU A 31 9.09 -11.98 1.68
C LEU A 31 8.65 -13.45 1.71
N GLU A 32 7.53 -13.70 2.38
CA GLU A 32 6.97 -15.03 2.59
C GLU A 32 5.45 -15.01 2.50
N GLY A 33 4.88 -16.11 2.04
CA GLY A 33 3.43 -16.28 1.95
C GLY A 33 2.81 -15.57 0.76
N ARG A 34 1.57 -15.13 0.94
CA ARG A 34 0.77 -14.47 -0.10
C ARG A 34 -0.17 -13.46 0.54
N ILE A 35 -0.28 -12.27 -0.07
CA ILE A 35 -1.27 -11.27 0.31
C ILE A 35 -2.16 -10.86 -0.86
N TRP A 36 -3.36 -10.39 -0.52
CA TRP A 36 -4.22 -9.60 -1.37
C TRP A 36 -4.16 -8.13 -0.95
N LEU A 37 -4.04 -7.26 -1.94
CA LEU A 37 -3.99 -5.82 -1.79
C LEU A 37 -5.14 -5.22 -2.58
N THR A 38 -6.05 -4.54 -1.88
CA THR A 38 -7.14 -3.78 -2.50
C THR A 38 -6.91 -2.30 -2.27
N GLN A 39 -7.06 -1.50 -3.32
CA GLN A 39 -6.73 -0.07 -3.29
C GLN A 39 -7.95 0.78 -3.56
N TYR A 40 -8.06 1.90 -2.85
CA TYR A 40 -9.09 2.88 -3.19
C TYR A 40 -8.81 3.48 -4.57
N GLY A 41 -9.80 3.42 -5.47
CA GLY A 41 -9.70 3.98 -6.82
C GLY A 41 -8.97 3.10 -7.85
N ASP A 42 -8.62 1.86 -7.50
CA ASP A 42 -8.22 0.82 -8.46
C ASP A 42 -9.18 -0.35 -8.27
N ASP A 43 -9.85 -0.78 -9.34
CA ASP A 43 -10.82 -1.89 -9.30
C ASP A 43 -10.14 -3.27 -9.33
N ARG A 44 -8.81 -3.29 -9.42
CA ARG A 44 -8.02 -4.51 -9.44
C ARG A 44 -7.43 -4.78 -8.07
N ASP A 45 -7.67 -5.99 -7.60
CA ASP A 45 -6.88 -6.54 -6.50
C ASP A 45 -5.51 -6.98 -7.02
N VAL A 46 -4.49 -6.73 -6.22
CA VAL A 46 -3.13 -7.22 -6.48
C VAL A 46 -2.83 -8.38 -5.56
N VAL A 47 -2.49 -9.53 -6.14
CA VAL A 47 -1.96 -10.67 -5.41
C VAL A 47 -0.44 -10.56 -5.37
N LEU A 48 0.14 -10.54 -4.17
CA LEU A 48 1.60 -10.50 -3.99
C LEU A 48 2.09 -11.78 -3.34
N GLU A 49 2.88 -12.55 -4.09
CA GLU A 49 3.53 -13.78 -3.62
C GLU A 49 4.94 -13.51 -3.10
N GLY A 50 5.50 -14.44 -2.33
CA GLY A 50 6.87 -14.39 -1.84
C GLY A 50 7.89 -14.05 -2.93
N GLY A 51 8.78 -13.10 -2.63
CA GLY A 51 9.79 -12.55 -3.53
C GLY A 51 9.30 -11.44 -4.46
N ARG A 52 8.00 -11.13 -4.48
CA ARG A 52 7.42 -10.09 -5.36
C ARG A 52 7.26 -8.77 -4.61
N GLY A 53 7.34 -7.67 -5.37
CA GLY A 53 7.17 -6.31 -4.88
C GLY A 53 6.08 -5.56 -5.64
N PHE A 54 5.42 -4.63 -4.97
CA PHE A 54 4.39 -3.76 -5.53
C PHE A 54 4.41 -2.37 -4.88
N VAL A 55 4.24 -1.33 -5.68
CA VAL A 55 4.15 0.06 -5.21
C VAL A 55 2.78 0.61 -5.57
N PRO A 56 1.94 1.03 -4.59
CA PRO A 56 0.70 1.75 -4.84
C PRO A 56 0.95 2.99 -5.71
N ALA A 57 0.24 3.10 -6.82
CA ALA A 57 0.44 4.20 -7.78
C ALA A 57 -0.33 5.49 -7.42
N SER A 58 -1.39 5.38 -6.64
CA SER A 58 -2.30 6.49 -6.30
C SER A 58 -2.98 6.34 -4.93
N ALA A 59 -2.88 5.18 -4.30
CA ALA A 59 -3.63 4.88 -3.09
C ALA A 59 -2.87 5.30 -1.84
N ALA A 60 -3.46 6.21 -1.06
CA ALA A 60 -3.01 6.54 0.29
C ALA A 60 -3.43 5.48 1.32
N VAL A 61 -4.48 4.69 1.00
CA VAL A 61 -5.01 3.62 1.86
C VAL A 61 -5.10 2.33 1.07
N VAL A 62 -4.58 1.24 1.64
CA VAL A 62 -4.61 -0.10 1.06
C VAL A 62 -5.13 -1.07 2.11
N VAL A 63 -6.04 -1.95 1.70
CA VAL A 63 -6.47 -3.10 2.51
C VAL A 63 -5.58 -4.28 2.15
N VAL A 64 -4.91 -4.83 3.16
CA VAL A 64 -4.03 -5.99 3.04
C VAL A 64 -4.70 -7.18 3.72
N SER A 65 -4.77 -8.32 3.05
CA SER A 65 -5.24 -9.56 3.70
C SER A 65 -4.41 -10.76 3.31
N SER A 66 -4.45 -11.81 4.12
CA SER A 66 -3.82 -13.08 3.78
C SER A 66 -4.65 -14.26 4.25
N SER A 67 -4.84 -15.26 3.38
CA SER A 67 -5.51 -16.51 3.76
C SER A 67 -4.61 -17.48 4.53
N ARG A 68 -3.28 -17.42 4.34
CA ARG A 68 -2.31 -18.34 4.95
C ARG A 68 -1.24 -17.66 5.81
N GLY A 69 -1.32 -16.35 5.94
CA GLY A 69 -0.31 -15.52 6.57
C GLY A 69 0.79 -15.10 5.59
N ALA A 70 1.44 -13.98 5.90
CA ALA A 70 2.52 -13.42 5.11
C ALA A 70 3.45 -12.53 5.94
N LEU A 71 4.69 -12.41 5.46
CA LEU A 71 5.66 -11.44 5.97
C LEU A 71 6.00 -10.42 4.89
N LEU A 72 5.80 -9.14 5.21
CA LEU A 72 6.04 -8.02 4.31
C LEU A 72 7.22 -7.18 4.80
N SER A 73 8.05 -6.73 3.87
CA SER A 73 8.96 -5.61 4.07
C SER A 73 8.37 -4.39 3.38
N LEU A 74 8.38 -3.27 4.09
CA LEU A 74 7.94 -1.98 3.59
C LEU A 74 9.15 -1.07 3.46
N SER A 75 9.34 -0.45 2.31
CA SER A 75 10.41 0.52 2.10
C SER A 75 9.94 1.68 1.24
N ARG A 76 10.48 2.88 1.49
CA ARG A 76 10.32 3.99 0.55
C ARG A 76 11.47 3.86 -0.45
N PRO A 77 11.19 3.58 -1.74
CA PRO A 77 12.23 3.54 -2.74
C PRO A 77 12.89 4.91 -2.78
N VAL A 78 14.21 4.95 -2.54
CA VAL A 78 15.04 6.13 -2.76
C VAL A 78 15.08 6.31 -4.27
N GLU A 79 14.13 7.11 -4.75
CA GLU A 79 14.02 7.68 -6.08
C GLU A 79 14.62 6.83 -7.20
N ARG A 80 13.91 5.77 -7.59
CA ARG A 80 13.90 5.45 -9.02
C ARG A 80 12.76 6.24 -9.61
N LEU A 81 13.11 7.31 -10.34
CA LEU A 81 12.39 7.73 -11.53
C LEU A 81 12.30 6.52 -12.49
N ARG A 82 11.54 5.49 -12.12
CA ARG A 82 10.98 4.56 -13.09
C ARG A 82 9.85 5.35 -13.70
N THR A 83 10.16 6.01 -14.80
CA THR A 83 9.21 6.28 -15.86
C THR A 83 8.52 4.96 -16.15
N ASP A 84 7.39 4.73 -15.48
CA ASP A 84 6.51 3.64 -15.83
C ASP A 84 6.08 3.94 -17.27
N PRO A 85 6.35 3.06 -18.26
CA PRO A 85 5.86 3.24 -19.61
C PRO A 85 4.35 2.95 -19.66
N ARG A 86 3.58 3.46 -18.69
CA ARG A 86 2.12 3.47 -18.78
C ARG A 86 1.77 4.42 -19.91
N PRO A 87 1.17 3.90 -20.99
CA PRO A 87 0.88 4.72 -22.14
C PRO A 87 -0.13 5.80 -21.73
N TRP A 88 0.14 7.03 -22.20
CA TRP A 88 -0.56 8.26 -21.82
C TRP A 88 -2.09 8.17 -21.94
N TRP A 89 -2.61 7.31 -22.81
CA TRP A 89 -4.06 7.08 -22.97
C TRP A 89 -4.72 6.54 -21.70
N ARG A 90 -4.02 5.77 -20.85
CA ARG A 90 -4.57 5.32 -19.56
C ARG A 90 -4.71 6.46 -18.55
N ARG A 91 -3.87 7.49 -18.62
CA ARG A 91 -4.00 8.72 -17.81
C ARG A 91 -5.17 9.58 -18.29
N ALA A 92 -5.39 9.65 -19.60
CA ALA A 92 -6.52 10.37 -20.17
C ALA A 92 -7.87 9.74 -19.77
N LEU A 93 -7.96 8.40 -19.73
CA LEU A 93 -9.19 7.71 -19.34
C LEU A 93 -9.46 7.76 -17.83
N SER A 94 -8.44 7.91 -16.97
CA SER A 94 -8.66 8.13 -15.53
C SER A 94 -9.29 9.48 -15.17
N VAL A 95 -9.21 10.48 -16.07
CA VAL A 95 -9.94 11.77 -15.91
C VAL A 95 -11.44 11.61 -16.20
N PHE A 96 -11.82 10.58 -16.95
CA PHE A 96 -13.20 10.24 -17.28
C PHE A 96 -13.78 9.12 -16.39
N ASP A 97 -13.09 8.72 -15.31
CA ASP A 97 -13.65 7.78 -14.34
C ASP A 97 -14.76 8.49 -13.52
N PRO A 98 -16.03 8.03 -13.59
CA PRO A 98 -17.15 8.65 -12.88
C PRO A 98 -17.04 8.52 -11.35
N ARG A 99 -16.00 7.88 -10.81
CA ARG A 99 -15.77 7.73 -9.36
C ARG A 99 -14.92 8.82 -8.71
N GLY A 100 -14.67 9.94 -9.41
CA GLY A 100 -14.54 11.28 -8.82
C GLY A 100 -13.65 11.40 -7.58
N GLY A 101 -12.34 11.35 -7.76
CA GLY A 101 -11.31 11.47 -6.71
C GLY A 101 -11.24 12.80 -5.94
N GLY A 102 -12.22 13.70 -6.04
CA GLY A 102 -12.23 15.01 -5.38
C GLY A 102 -13.31 15.23 -4.30
N ALA A 103 -14.41 14.48 -4.33
CA ALA A 103 -15.52 14.67 -3.39
C ALA A 103 -15.38 13.80 -2.14
N MET A 104 -14.94 12.56 -2.31
CA MET A 104 -14.80 11.59 -1.20
C MET A 104 -13.56 11.86 -0.32
N THR A 105 -12.46 12.35 -0.91
CA THR A 105 -11.28 12.84 -0.18
C THR A 105 -11.64 13.98 0.78
N ARG A 106 -12.56 14.87 0.37
CA ARG A 106 -13.12 15.92 1.23
C ARG A 106 -14.04 15.37 2.33
N ALA A 107 -14.78 14.29 2.03
CA ALA A 107 -15.64 13.62 3.01
C ALA A 107 -14.85 12.82 4.07
N LEU A 108 -13.67 12.30 3.72
CA LEU A 108 -12.78 11.58 4.65
C LEU A 108 -11.93 12.52 5.53
N GLN A 109 -11.56 13.71 5.04
CA GLN A 109 -10.88 14.74 5.84
C GLN A 109 -11.69 15.20 7.07
N GLY A 110 -13.02 15.05 7.05
CA GLY A 110 -13.89 15.40 8.18
C GLY A 110 -14.20 14.25 9.14
N ARG A 111 -13.68 13.03 8.93
CA ARG A 111 -14.10 11.83 9.66
C ARG A 111 -12.99 10.92 10.16
N GLN A 112 -11.72 11.34 10.19
CA GLN A 112 -10.70 10.55 10.88
C GLN A 112 -10.94 10.60 12.41
N PRO A 113 -11.30 9.48 13.08
CA PRO A 113 -11.03 9.39 14.51
C PRO A 113 -9.51 9.48 14.69
N ALA A 114 -9.08 10.21 15.71
CA ALA A 114 -7.68 10.24 16.11
C ALA A 114 -7.25 8.84 16.58
N SER A 115 -6.88 7.95 15.66
CA SER A 115 -6.19 6.71 16.00
C SER A 115 -4.72 7.05 16.17
N SER A 116 -4.38 7.42 17.41
CA SER A 116 -3.01 7.39 17.91
C SER A 116 -2.54 5.93 17.92
N ALA A 117 -1.97 5.46 16.81
CA ALA A 117 -1.08 4.32 16.83
C ALA A 117 0.33 4.89 17.08
N ALA A 118 0.59 5.21 18.34
CA ALA A 118 1.93 5.44 18.82
C ALA A 118 2.76 4.18 18.53
N PHE A 119 3.76 4.31 17.67
CA PHE A 119 4.88 3.37 17.63
C PHE A 119 5.54 3.41 19.01
N GLY A 120 5.26 2.42 19.85
CA GLY A 120 5.95 2.25 21.13
C GLY A 120 7.34 1.68 20.92
N PRO A 121 8.37 2.12 21.67
CA PRO A 121 9.67 1.49 21.64
C PRO A 121 9.60 0.11 22.31
N LEU A 122 10.32 -0.86 21.74
CA LEU A 122 10.59 -2.16 22.33
C LEU A 122 11.41 -1.96 23.60
N SER A 123 10.91 -2.44 24.74
CA SER A 123 11.68 -2.52 25.99
C SER A 123 12.74 -3.62 25.88
N GLU A 124 14.01 -3.25 26.04
CA GLU A 124 15.11 -4.19 26.26
C GLU A 124 15.00 -4.80 27.67
N SER A 125 15.34 -6.09 27.76
CA SER A 125 15.48 -6.88 28.98
C SER A 125 16.93 -6.90 29.45
#